data_AF-A0A1B0CIE8-F1
#
_entry.id   AF-A0A1B0CIE8-F1
#
_cell.length_a   1.000
_cell.length_b   1.000
_cell.length_c   1.000
_cell.angle_alpha   90.00
_cell.angle_beta   90.00
_cell.angle_gamma   90.00
#
_symmetry.space_group_name_H-M   'P 1'
#
loop_
_entity.id
_entity.type
_entity.pdbx_description
1 polymer ?
#
loop_
_entity_poly.entity_id
_entity_poly.type
_entity_poly.pdbx_seq_one_letter_code
_entity_poly.pdbx_strand_id
1 'polypeptide(L)' 'MHGQFSSYEPELFPGLVYRMVKPRVVLLIFVNGKIVFTGAKSRQEIAESLENIYPILQSFRKI' A
#
# COMPACT_ATOMS: atom_id res chain seq x y z
N MET A 1 1.78 -1.38 13.90
CA MET A 1 0.58 -0.51 14.04
C MET A 1 0.23 0.07 12.66
N HIS A 2 -0.22 -0.76 11.71
CA HIS A 2 -0.54 -0.34 10.33
C HIS A 2 -2.05 -0.19 10.08
N GLY A 3 -2.89 -0.74 10.97
CA GLY A 3 -4.35 -0.69 10.84
C GLY A 3 -4.92 0.72 10.79
N GLN A 4 -4.27 1.70 11.42
CA GLN A 4 -4.70 3.12 11.39
C GLN A 4 -4.63 3.73 9.97
N PHE A 5 -3.74 3.21 9.14
CA PHE A 5 -3.52 3.65 7.78
C PHE A 5 -4.19 2.74 6.75
N SER A 6 -4.83 1.65 7.20
CA SER A 6 -5.31 0.57 6.35
C SER A 6 -6.81 0.40 6.46
N SER A 7 -7.48 0.21 5.34
CA SER A 7 -8.89 -0.19 5.28
C SER A 7 -9.02 -1.41 4.39
N TYR A 8 -9.66 -2.46 4.89
CA TYR A 8 -9.89 -3.70 4.16
C TYR A 8 -11.27 -4.24 4.47
N GLU A 9 -12.18 -4.09 3.50
CA GLU A 9 -13.55 -4.58 3.52
C GLU A 9 -13.78 -5.34 2.20
N PRO A 10 -13.41 -6.64 2.12
CA PRO A 10 -13.37 -7.39 0.87
C PRO A 10 -14.73 -7.53 0.17
N GLU A 11 -15.82 -7.41 0.92
CA GLU A 11 -17.18 -7.38 0.38
C GLU A 11 -17.48 -6.09 -0.42
N LEU A 12 -16.80 -4.98 -0.10
CA LEU A 12 -16.94 -3.70 -0.80
C LEU A 12 -15.84 -3.49 -1.85
N PHE A 13 -14.60 -3.88 -1.54
CA PHE A 13 -13.46 -3.72 -2.44
C PHE A 13 -12.40 -4.81 -2.22
N PRO A 14 -11.92 -5.50 -3.27
CA PRO A 14 -11.05 -6.67 -3.13
C PRO A 14 -9.60 -6.37 -2.72
N GLY A 15 -9.19 -5.10 -2.64
CA GLY A 15 -7.84 -4.70 -2.24
C GLY A 15 -7.80 -4.04 -0.85
N LEU A 16 -6.67 -4.13 -0.16
CA LEU A 16 -6.42 -3.31 1.01
C LEU A 16 -6.04 -1.90 0.55
N VAL A 17 -6.73 -0.89 1.09
CA VAL A 17 -6.41 0.52 0.88
C VAL A 17 -5.45 0.98 1.96
N TYR A 18 -4.23 1.34 1.60
CA TYR A 18 -3.23 1.89 2.52
C TYR A 18 -2.97 3.36 2.23
N ARG A 19 -3.11 4.22 3.24
CA ARG A 19 -2.90 5.67 3.12
C ARG A 19 -1.55 6.05 3.73
N MET A 20 -0.55 6.24 2.87
CA MET A 20 0.77 6.71 3.28
C MET A 20 0.76 8.23 3.48
N VAL A 21 1.28 8.69 4.61
CA VAL A 21 1.32 10.13 4.93
C VAL A 21 2.51 10.82 4.26
N LYS A 22 3.67 10.15 4.23
CA LYS A 22 4.90 10.67 3.65
C LYS A 22 5.64 9.56 2.88
N PRO A 23 5.79 9.68 1.55
CA PRO A 23 5.08 10.63 0.66
C PRO A 23 3.56 10.45 0.71
N ARG A 24 2.79 11.48 0.33
CA ARG A 24 1.32 11.45 0.38
C ARG A 24 0.76 10.66 -0.79
N VAL A 25 0.68 9.34 -0.62
CA VAL A 25 0.27 8.37 -1.66
C VAL A 25 -0.74 7.38 -1.09
N VAL A 26 -1.67 6.92 -1.93
CA VAL A 26 -2.57 5.81 -1.59
C VAL A 26 -2.11 4.57 -2.35
N LEU A 27 -2.00 3.45 -1.64
CA LEU A 27 -1.65 2.15 -2.21
C LEU A 27 -2.89 1.26 -2.17
N LEU A 28 -3.15 0.56 -3.28
CA LEU A 28 -4.14 -0.52 -3.34
C LEU A 28 -3.36 -1.84 -3.44
N ILE A 29 -3.48 -2.67 -2.41
CA ILE A 29 -2.66 -3.88 -2.24
C ILE A 29 -3.57 -5.09 -2.39
N PHE A 30 -3.31 -5.93 -3.38
CA PHE A 30 -4.12 -7.10 -3.68
C PHE A 30 -3.48 -8.37 -3.11
N VAL A 31 -4.31 -9.36 -2.77
CA VAL A 31 -3.88 -10.64 -2.17
C VAL A 31 -2.90 -11.44 -3.04
N ASN A 32 -2.86 -11.18 -4.35
CA ASN A 32 -1.92 -11.78 -5.29
C ASN A 32 -0.55 -11.07 -5.34
N GLY A 33 -0.33 -10.07 -4.48
CA GLY A 33 0.92 -9.31 -4.42
C GLY A 33 1.01 -8.14 -5.40
N LYS A 34 -0.01 -7.91 -6.25
CA LYS A 34 -0.06 -6.70 -7.09
C LYS A 34 -0.32 -5.48 -6.22
N ILE A 35 0.33 -4.37 -6.56
CA ILE A 35 0.20 -3.09 -5.87
C ILE A 35 -0.06 -2.00 -6.91
N VAL A 36 -1.04 -1.14 -6.64
CA VAL A 36 -1.28 0.08 -7.41
C VAL A 36 -0.94 1.28 -6.53
N PHE A 37 -0.13 2.21 -7.04
CA PHE A 37 0.20 3.47 -6.39
C PHE A 37 -0.59 4.59 -7.07
N THR A 38 -1.27 5.43 -6.29
CA THR A 38 -2.03 6.57 -6.83
C THR A 38 -1.92 7.81 -5.94
N GLY A 39 -2.08 8.98 -6.56
CA GLY A 39 -1.96 10.28 -5.88
C GLY A 39 -0.53 10.84 -5.79
N ALA A 40 0.46 10.12 -6.30
CA ALA A 40 1.84 10.62 -6.41
C ALA A 40 1.95 11.73 -7.47
N LYS A 41 2.77 12.74 -7.20
CA LYS A 41 3.05 13.88 -8.08
C LYS A 41 4.31 13.71 -8.93
N SER A 42 5.15 12.74 -8.58
CA SER A 42 6.38 12.44 -9.30
C SER A 42 6.70 10.95 -9.26
N ARG A 43 7.55 10.49 -10.17
CA ARG A 43 8.07 9.11 -10.14
C ARG A 43 8.90 8.83 -8.87
N GLN A 44 9.55 9.85 -8.32
CA GLN A 44 10.35 9.71 -7.12
C GLN A 44 9.49 9.41 -5.89
N GLU A 45 8.32 10.04 -5.76
CA GLU A 45 7.37 9.70 -4.70
C GLU A 45 6.89 8.24 -4.79
N ILE A 46 6.74 7.69 -6.00
CA ILE A 46 6.39 6.27 -6.18
C ILE A 46 7.54 5.38 -5.71
N ALA A 47 8.78 5.71 -6.09
CA ALA A 47 9.97 4.95 -5.67
C ALA A 47 10.12 4.95 -4.14
N GLU A 48 10.03 6.12 -3.50
CA GLU A 48 10.08 6.25 -2.03
C GLU A 48 8.91 5.50 -1.35
N SER A 49 7.70 5.56 -1.92
CA SER A 49 6.55 4.80 -1.40
C SER A 49 6.80 3.29 -1.43
N LEU A 50 7.41 2.79 -2.51
CA LEU A 50 7.73 1.38 -2.66
C LEU A 50 8.79 0.96 -1.64
N GLU A 51 9.86 1.73 -1.48
CA GLU A 51 10.91 1.47 -0.48
C GLU A 51 10.33 1.43 0.95
N ASN A 52 9.42 2.35 1.27
CA ASN A 52 8.76 2.40 2.58
C ASN A 52 7.85 1.20 2.85
N ILE A 53 7.05 0.77 1.85
CA ILE A 53 6.05 -0.28 2.06
C ILE A 53 6.62 -1.71 1.92
N TYR A 54 7.67 -1.88 1.13
CA TYR A 54 8.24 -3.20 0.81
C TYR A 54 8.63 -4.05 2.04
N PRO A 55 9.36 -3.55 3.06
CA PRO A 55 9.71 -4.37 4.23
C PRO A 55 8.47 -4.79 5.04
N ILE A 56 7.43 -3.95 5.06
CA ILE A 56 6.17 -4.28 5.73
C ILE A 56 5.46 -5.41 4.98
N LEU A 57 5.37 -5.34 3.65
CA LEU A 57 4.71 -6.40 2.88
C LEU A 57 5.45 -7.74 2.96
N GLN A 58 6.78 -7.70 3.01
CA GLN A 58 7.57 -8.91 3.22
C GLN A 58 7.27 -9.59 4.56
N SER A 59 7.03 -8.83 5.64
CA SER A 59 6.71 -9.42 6.95
C SER A 59 5.32 -10.07 7.00
N PHE A 60 4.42 -9.73 6.07
CA PHE A 60 3.10 -10.35 5.88
C PHE A 60 3.06 -11.34 4.70
N ARG A 61 4.21 -11.70 4.12
CA ARG A 61 4.26 -12.68 3.03
C ARG A 61 3.70 -14.01 3.52
N LYS A 62 2.66 -14.50 2.85
CA LYS A 62 2.13 -15.86 3.07
C LYS A 62 3.15 -16.89 2.57
N ILE A 63 3.36 -17.93 3.37
CA ILE A 63 4.14 -19.12 3.02
C ILE A 63 3.29 -20.02 2.12
#